data_AF-A0A2C1LDD9-F1
#
_entry.id   AF-A0A2C1LDD9-F1
#
_cell.length_a   1.000
_cell.length_b   1.000
_cell.length_c   1.000
_cell.angle_alpha   90.00
_cell.angle_beta   90.00
_cell.angle_gamma   90.00
#
_symmetry.space_group_name_H-M   'P 1'
#
loop_
_entity.id
_entity.type
_entity.pdbx_description
1 polymer ?
#
loop_
_entity_poly.entity_id
_entity_poly.type
_entity_poly.pdbx_seq_one_letter_code
_entity_poly.pdbx_strand_id
1 'polypeptide(L)'
;MTIENLKDIVVRQLESKYTLQEKVFEAKNFTVYIATHIENNIVYNRLLLIKHFYNKKPSVHIWHKQISTEATELEITKEVTEAIQSGFINEG
;
A
#
# COMPACT_ATOMS: atom_id res chain seq x y z
N MET A 1 0.53 -28.13 -2.35
CA MET A 1 -0.01 -26.85 -1.86
C MET A 1 1.14 -25.87 -1.85
N THR A 2 1.25 -25.01 -2.85
CA THR A 2 2.30 -24.00 -2.90
C THR A 2 1.98 -22.98 -1.82
N ILE A 3 2.83 -22.87 -0.81
CA ILE A 3 2.71 -21.81 0.20
C ILE A 3 3.08 -20.53 -0.54
N GLU A 4 2.08 -19.84 -1.05
CA GLU A 4 2.26 -18.51 -1.63
C GLU A 4 2.76 -17.59 -0.53
N ASN A 5 3.96 -17.01 -0.73
CA ASN A 5 4.53 -16.10 0.24
C ASN A 5 3.74 -14.77 0.19
N LEU A 6 3.60 -14.07 1.32
CA LEU A 6 2.97 -12.75 1.35
C LEU A 6 3.59 -11.78 0.34
N LYS A 7 4.90 -11.91 0.12
CA LYS A 7 5.60 -11.14 -0.91
C LYS A 7 5.01 -11.38 -2.30
N ASP A 8 4.73 -12.63 -2.66
CA ASP A 8 4.14 -12.99 -3.96
C ASP A 8 2.69 -12.49 -4.07
N ILE A 9 1.94 -12.52 -2.97
CA ILE A 9 0.58 -11.97 -2.91
C ILE A 9 0.59 -10.45 -3.15
N VAL A 10 1.50 -9.73 -2.47
CA VAL A 10 1.67 -8.29 -2.64
C VAL A 10 2.05 -7.95 -4.08
N VAL A 11 3.07 -8.64 -4.62
CA VAL A 11 3.52 -8.45 -6.00
C VAL A 11 2.35 -8.65 -6.96
N ARG A 12 1.63 -9.78 -6.88
CA ARG A 12 0.48 -10.05 -7.76
C ARG A 12 -0.65 -9.02 -7.64
N GLN A 13 -0.96 -8.53 -6.44
CA GLN A 13 -2.02 -7.53 -6.27
C GLN A 13 -1.63 -6.14 -6.78
N LEU A 14 -0.33 -5.84 -6.85
CA LEU A 14 0.18 -4.54 -7.26
C LEU A 14 0.62 -4.48 -8.72
N GLU A 15 1.21 -5.55 -9.28
CA GLU A 15 1.84 -5.58 -10.62
C GLU A 15 0.94 -5.08 -11.75
N SER A 16 -0.37 -5.28 -11.65
CA SER A 16 -1.32 -4.84 -12.68
C SER A 16 -1.86 -3.42 -12.49
N LYS A 17 -1.52 -2.75 -11.38
CA LYS A 17 -2.12 -1.46 -10.97
C LYS A 17 -1.09 -0.40 -10.64
N TYR A 18 0.03 -0.77 -10.03
CA TYR A 18 0.96 0.15 -9.40
C TYR A 18 2.41 -0.18 -9.75
N THR A 19 3.20 0.85 -10.01
CA THR A 19 4.67 0.75 -10.00
C THR A 19 5.17 1.20 -8.64
N LEU A 20 5.72 0.29 -7.84
CA LEU A 20 6.32 0.62 -6.54
C LEU A 20 7.54 1.51 -6.73
N GLN A 21 7.60 2.64 -6.02
CA GLN A 21 8.72 3.58 -6.07
C GLN A 21 9.58 3.45 -4.80
N GLU A 22 9.02 3.86 -3.67
CA GLU A 22 9.75 3.97 -2.40
C GLU A 22 9.04 3.17 -1.32
N LYS A 23 9.80 2.48 -0.48
CA LYS A 23 9.28 1.89 0.76
C LYS A 23 9.48 2.90 1.89
N VAL A 24 8.40 3.55 2.29
CA VAL A 24 8.43 4.60 3.33
C VAL A 24 8.54 3.99 4.73
N PHE A 25 7.87 2.85 4.96
CA PHE A 25 7.80 2.26 6.29
C PHE A 25 7.57 0.74 6.24
N GLU A 26 8.18 0.01 7.17
CA GLU A 26 7.99 -1.43 7.34
C GLU A 26 7.88 -1.79 8.82
N ALA A 27 6.83 -2.51 9.16
CA ALA A 27 6.60 -3.10 10.47
C ALA A 27 6.15 -4.55 10.31
N LYS A 28 6.09 -5.29 11.42
CA LYS A 28 5.73 -6.72 11.43
C LYS A 28 4.47 -7.04 10.62
N ASN A 29 3.43 -6.21 10.75
CA ASN A 29 2.12 -6.44 10.13
C ASN A 29 1.77 -5.44 9.04
N PHE A 30 2.65 -4.46 8.75
CA PHE A 30 2.33 -3.37 7.84
C PHE A 30 3.53 -3.00 6.97
N THR A 31 3.26 -2.63 5.73
CA THR A 31 4.25 -1.98 4.87
C THR A 31 3.60 -0.82 4.15
N VAL A 32 4.28 0.31 4.12
CA VAL A 32 3.87 1.51 3.40
C VAL A 32 4.80 1.71 2.22
N TYR A 33 4.23 1.92 1.04
CA TYR A 33 4.95 2.30 -0.16
C TYR A 33 4.40 3.61 -0.73
N ILE A 34 5.26 4.40 -1.35
CA ILE A 34 4.85 5.33 -2.40
C ILE A 34 4.90 4.54 -3.70
N ALA A 35 3.84 4.62 -4.48
CA ALA A 35 3.73 3.99 -5.77
C ALA A 35 3.16 4.95 -6.79
N THR A 36 3.45 4.68 -8.05
CA THR A 36 2.88 5.39 -9.17
C THR A 36 1.72 4.59 -9.74
N HIS A 37 0.57 5.24 -9.91
CA HIS A 37 -0.57 4.68 -10.64
C HIS A 37 -0.68 5.36 -11.99
N ILE A 38 -0.82 4.58 -13.06
CA ILE A 38 -1.02 5.07 -14.41
C ILE A 38 -2.46 4.80 -14.80
N GLU A 39 -3.25 5.87 -14.97
CA GLU A 39 -4.65 5.78 -15.38
C GLU A 39 -4.90 6.81 -16.47
N ASN A 40 -5.41 6.36 -17.62
CA ASN A 40 -5.71 7.23 -18.78
C ASN A 40 -4.54 8.14 -19.20
N ASN A 41 -3.31 7.61 -19.23
CA ASN A 41 -2.06 8.34 -19.51
C ASN A 41 -1.71 9.45 -18.51
N ILE A 42 -2.41 9.56 -17.38
CA ILE A 42 -2.03 10.47 -16.30
C ILE A 42 -1.35 9.68 -15.19
N VAL A 43 -0.24 10.24 -14.71
CA VAL A 43 0.64 9.65 -13.72
C VAL A 43 0.41 10.35 -12.40
N TYR A 44 0.00 9.62 -11.38
CA TYR A 44 -0.20 10.15 -10.03
C TYR A 44 0.56 9.33 -9.00
N ASN A 45 1.11 10.01 -8.00
CA ASN A 45 1.65 9.36 -6.81
C ASN A 45 0.51 8.90 -5.91
N ARG A 46 0.62 7.67 -5.43
CA ARG A 46 -0.27 7.07 -4.45
C ARG A 46 0.52 6.53 -3.28
N LEU A 47 0.00 6.80 -2.10
CA LEU A 47 0.41 6.14 -0.89
C LEU A 47 -0.32 4.80 -0.83
N LEU A 48 0.43 3.71 -0.72
CA LEU A 48 -0.08 2.36 -0.56
C LEU A 48 0.24 1.88 0.86
N LEU A 49 -0.78 1.45 1.58
CA LEU A 49 -0.62 0.88 2.90
C LEU A 49 -1.16 -0.54 2.92
N ILE A 50 -0.24 -1.48 3.15
CA ILE A 50 -0.46 -2.91 3.03
C ILE A 50 -0.44 -3.51 4.42
N LYS A 51 -1.57 -4.09 4.83
CA LYS A 51 -1.69 -4.86 6.05
C LYS A 51 -1.54 -6.34 5.74
N HIS A 52 -0.59 -6.99 6.40
CA HIS A 52 -0.26 -8.40 6.22
C HIS A 52 -0.99 -9.27 7.25
N PHE A 53 -1.68 -10.30 6.79
CA PHE A 53 -2.33 -11.30 7.64
C PHE A 53 -1.60 -12.64 7.50
N TYR A 54 -0.87 -13.03 8.54
CA TYR A 54 -0.06 -14.26 8.59
C TYR A 54 -0.88 -15.51 9.03
N ASN A 55 -2.14 -15.58 8.63
CA ASN A 55 -3.03 -16.70 8.99
C ASN A 55 -2.67 -17.98 8.22
N LYS A 56 -3.34 -19.11 8.54
CA LYS A 56 -3.20 -20.40 7.80
C LYS A 56 -3.29 -20.23 6.27
N LYS A 57 -4.09 -19.27 5.82
CA LYS A 57 -4.09 -18.75 4.45
C LYS A 57 -3.61 -17.30 4.51
N PRO A 58 -2.38 -16.99 4.09
CA PRO A 58 -1.89 -15.63 4.09
C PRO A 58 -2.74 -14.73 3.18
N SER A 59 -2.96 -13.49 3.59
CA SER A 59 -3.67 -12.49 2.80
C SER A 59 -3.16 -11.09 3.10
N VAL A 60 -3.53 -10.14 2.24
CA VAL A 60 -3.21 -8.73 2.41
C VAL A 60 -4.47 -7.88 2.25
N HIS A 61 -4.54 -6.79 3.00
CA HIS A 61 -5.48 -5.69 2.76
C HIS A 61 -4.69 -4.49 2.31
N ILE A 62 -5.10 -3.88 1.19
CA ILE A 62 -4.40 -2.75 0.58
C ILE A 62 -5.32 -1.55 0.64
N TRP A 63 -4.88 -0.52 1.35
CA TRP A 63 -5.44 0.81 1.27
C TRP A 63 -4.58 1.68 0.38
N HIS A 64 -5.20 2.60 -0.35
CA HIS A 64 -4.48 3.53 -1.20
C HIS A 64 -5.09 4.93 -1.19
N LYS A 65 -4.25 5.96 -1.26
CA LYS A 65 -4.68 7.35 -1.38
C LYS A 65 -3.78 8.10 -2.34
N GLN A 66 -4.37 8.94 -3.19
CA GLN A 66 -3.60 9.85 -4.03
C GLN A 66 -2.92 10.91 -3.18
N ILE A 67 -1.66 11.18 -3.47
CA ILE A 67 -0.86 12.20 -2.79
C ILE A 67 -0.24 13.13 -3.82
N SER A 68 0.07 14.36 -3.40
CA SER A 68 0.88 15.28 -4.20
C SER A 68 2.27 14.70 -4.44
N THR A 69 2.90 15.06 -5.56
CA THR A 69 4.33 14.78 -5.80
C THR A 69 5.23 15.50 -4.81
N GLU A 70 4.76 16.58 -4.19
CA GLU A 70 5.47 17.39 -3.21
C GLU A 70 5.04 17.08 -1.76
N ALA A 71 4.30 15.97 -1.56
CA ALA A 71 3.83 15.59 -0.23
C ALA A 71 5.02 15.41 0.73
N THR A 72 4.94 16.10 1.86
CA THR A 72 5.98 16.06 2.90
C THR A 72 5.88 14.78 3.73
N GLU A 73 6.98 14.40 4.36
CA GLU A 73 7.02 13.26 5.29
C GLU A 73 5.98 13.39 6.42
N LEU A 74 5.74 14.62 6.90
CA LEU A 74 4.74 14.91 7.94
C LEU A 74 3.31 14.63 7.45
N GLU A 75 2.97 15.08 6.23
CA GLU A 75 1.67 14.82 5.62
C GLU A 75 1.45 13.32 5.37
N ILE A 76 2.47 12.64 4.85
CA ILE A 76 2.44 11.19 4.64
C ILE A 76 2.25 10.46 5.98
N THR A 77 3.00 10.84 7.01
CA THR A 77 2.91 10.23 8.35
C THR A 77 1.54 10.42 8.96
N LYS A 78 0.95 11.61 8.82
CA LYS A 78 -0.40 11.91 9.28
C LYS A 78 -1.42 11.00 8.60
N GLU A 79 -1.38 10.91 7.28
CA GLU A 79 -2.28 10.07 6.47
C GLU A 79 -2.14 8.58 6.82
N VAL A 80 -0.91 8.07 6.94
CA VAL A 80 -0.65 6.69 7.39
C VAL A 80 -1.23 6.44 8.77
N THR A 81 -1.04 7.38 9.71
CA THR A 81 -1.49 7.24 11.09
C THR A 81 -3.02 7.19 11.15
N GLU A 82 -3.71 8.08 10.46
CA GLU A 82 -5.18 8.12 10.38
C GLU A 82 -5.74 6.82 9.75
N ALA A 83 -5.10 6.32 8.69
CA ALA A 83 -5.50 5.09 8.03
C ALA A 83 -5.30 3.85 8.92
N ILE A 84 -4.22 3.80 9.71
CA ILE A 84 -3.99 2.73 10.70
C ILE A 84 -5.01 2.80 11.83
N GLN A 85 -5.24 3.99 12.40
CA GLN A 85 -6.16 4.19 13.53
C GLN A 85 -7.61 3.85 13.16
N SER A 86 -8.02 4.12 11.92
CA SER A 86 -9.34 3.75 11.40
C SER A 86 -9.46 2.26 11.06
N GLY A 87 -8.39 1.47 11.17
CA GLY A 87 -8.38 0.05 10.80
C GLY A 87 -8.45 -0.21 9.28
N PHE A 88 -8.25 0.84 8.46
CA PHE A 88 -8.37 0.90 7.01
C PHE A 88 -9.78 0.82 6.42
N ILE A 89 -10.68 1.73 6.81
CA ILE A 89 -11.87 2.03 6.01
C ILE A 89 -11.57 3.23 5.10
N ASN A 90 -11.48 2.94 3.79
CA ASN A 90 -12.31 3.62 2.80
C ASN A 90 -12.51 2.65 1.63
N GLU A 91 -13.69 2.00 1.61
CA GLU A 91 -14.30 1.57 0.34
C GLU A 91 -14.58 2.86 -0.45
N GLY A 92 -14.27 2.85 -1.75
CA GLY A 92 -14.23 4.06 -2.59
C GLY A 92 -15.49 4.90 -2.61
#